data_AF-A0AAV8WW61-F1
#
_entry.id   AF-A0AAV8WW61-F1
#
_cell.length_a   1.000
_cell.length_b   1.000
_cell.length_c   1.000
_cell.angle_alpha   90.00
_cell.angle_beta   90.00
_cell.angle_gamma   90.00
#
_symmetry.space_group_name_H-M   'P 1'
#
loop_
_entity.id
_entity.type
_entity.pdbx_description
1 polymer ?
#
loop_
_entity_poly.entity_id
_entity_poly.type
_entity_poly.pdbx_seq_one_letter_code
_entity_poly.pdbx_strand_id
1 'polypeptide(L)' 'MHTQYNTEMSANDIDVDVFISEIENRPALWDMRYDLYSDRSAKTKAWEEVCLMFVPDFEKMTIKEKNTAGK' A
#
# COMPACT_ATOMS: atom_id res chain seq x y z
N MET A 1 8.77 38.54 7.34
CA MET A 1 9.55 37.28 7.32
C MET A 1 8.63 36.17 7.81
N HIS A 2 7.92 35.51 6.91
CA HIS A 2 7.24 34.24 7.18
C HIS A 2 7.53 33.39 5.95
N THR A 3 8.32 32.35 6.16
CA THR A 3 8.84 31.45 5.15
C THR A 3 7.68 30.85 4.36
N GLN A 4 7.70 31.04 3.05
CA GLN A 4 6.84 30.32 2.12
C GLN A 4 7.13 28.82 2.31
N TYR A 5 6.16 28.05 2.77
CA TYR A 5 6.21 26.60 2.64
C TYR A 5 5.95 26.27 1.17
N ASN A 6 7.04 26.25 0.41
CA ASN A 6 7.12 25.70 -0.92
C ASN A 6 7.05 24.17 -0.78
N THR A 7 5.84 23.61 -0.74
CA THR A 7 5.65 22.18 -0.96
C THR A 7 5.02 22.03 -2.33
N GLU A 8 5.88 21.96 -3.33
CA GLU A 8 5.55 21.40 -4.64
C GLU A 8 4.94 20.01 -4.38
N MET A 9 3.63 19.91 -4.55
CA MET A 9 2.89 18.66 -4.48
C MET A 9 3.30 17.82 -5.70
N SER A 10 4.36 17.04 -5.53
CA SER A 10 4.80 16.00 -6.45
C SER A 10 3.64 15.04 -6.66
N ALA A 11 3.30 14.77 -7.92
CA ALA A 11 2.21 13.89 -8.34
C ALA A 11 2.47 12.39 -8.04
N ASN A 12 3.11 12.07 -6.91
CA ASN A 12 3.44 10.73 -6.43
C ASN A 12 3.37 10.61 -4.89
N ASP A 13 2.72 11.55 -4.20
CA ASP A 13 2.48 11.42 -2.76
C ASP A 13 1.35 10.42 -2.53
N ILE A 14 1.71 9.18 -2.20
CA ILE A 14 0.76 8.21 -1.64
C ILE A 14 0.19 8.87 -0.39
N ASP A 15 -1.12 9.07 -0.35
CA ASP A 15 -1.78 9.60 0.84
C ASP A 15 -1.64 8.57 1.97
N VAL A 16 -0.70 8.85 2.87
CA VAL A 16 -0.33 7.94 3.96
C VAL A 16 -1.49 7.76 4.94
N ASP A 17 -2.34 8.77 5.12
CA ASP A 17 -3.50 8.71 6.01
C ASP A 17 -4.54 7.73 5.47
N VAL A 18 -4.79 7.80 4.15
CA VAL A 18 -5.63 6.82 3.45
C VAL A 18 -4.98 5.44 3.48
N PHE A 19 -3.65 5.33 3.31
CA PHE A 19 -2.94 4.05 3.38
C PHE A 19 -3.08 3.40 4.75
N ILE A 20 -2.85 4.13 5.83
CA ILE A 20 -3.00 3.62 7.19
C ILE A 20 -4.45 3.18 7.43
N SER A 21 -5.43 3.98 7.01
CA SER A 21 -6.86 3.64 7.13
C SER A 21 -7.20 2.32 6.41
N GLU A 22 -6.65 2.10 5.21
CA GLU A 22 -6.87 0.86 4.45
C GLU A 22 -6.19 -0.37 5.06
N ILE A 23 -5.05 -0.19 5.71
CA ILE A 23 -4.41 -1.26 6.51
C ILE A 23 -5.25 -1.56 7.75
N GLU A 24 -5.72 -0.54 8.47
CA GLU A 24 -6.56 -0.72 9.67
C GLU A 24 -7.86 -1.46 9.36
N ASN A 25 -8.50 -1.15 8.21
CA ASN A 25 -9.69 -1.86 7.73
C ASN A 25 -9.46 -3.35 7.41
N ARG A 26 -8.20 -3.79 7.26
CA ARG A 26 -7.83 -5.17 6.92
C ARG A 26 -7.09 -5.83 8.10
N PRO A 27 -7.82 -6.39 9.09
CA PRO A 27 -7.20 -6.99 10.28
C PRO A 27 -6.30 -8.18 9.96
N ALA A 28 -6.46 -8.84 8.81
CA ALA A 28 -5.55 -9.88 8.35
C ALA A 28 -4.09 -9.40 8.18
N LEU A 29 -3.86 -8.09 7.99
CA LEU A 29 -2.53 -7.51 7.80
C LEU A 29 -1.82 -7.19 9.11
N TRP A 30 -2.53 -6.68 10.11
CA TRP A 30 -1.93 -6.11 11.32
C TRP A 30 -2.43 -6.76 12.63
N ASP A 31 -3.64 -7.31 12.65
CA ASP A 31 -4.23 -7.86 13.87
C ASP A 31 -3.80 -9.32 14.07
N MET A 32 -2.83 -9.53 14.94
CA MET A 32 -2.33 -10.87 15.31
C MET A 32 -3.38 -11.78 15.95
N ARG A 33 -4.49 -11.21 16.44
CA ARG A 33 -5.59 -11.94 17.07
C ARG A 33 -6.67 -12.33 16.07
N TYR A 34 -6.58 -11.83 14.83
CA TYR A 34 -7.48 -12.20 13.76
C TYR A 34 -7.14 -13.59 13.23
N ASP A 35 -8.15 -14.44 13.07
CA ASP A 35 -7.99 -15.85 12.68
C ASP A 35 -7.21 -15.98 11.34
N LEU A 36 -7.49 -15.08 10.40
CA LEU A 36 -6.84 -15.06 9.09
C LEU A 36 -5.47 -14.37 9.08
N TYR A 37 -4.97 -13.87 10.22
CA TYR A 37 -3.61 -13.31 10.28
C TYR A 37 -2.54 -14.36 10.01
N SER A 38 -2.75 -15.62 10.41
CA SER A 38 -1.81 -16.70 10.07
C SER A 38 -2.01 -17.20 8.63
N ASP A 39 -3.08 -16.78 7.96
CA ASP A 39 -3.40 -17.22 6.61
C ASP A 39 -2.65 -16.38 5.56
N ARG A 40 -1.69 -17.03 4.89
CA ARG A 40 -0.87 -16.39 3.86
C ARG A 40 -1.70 -15.94 2.66
N SER A 41 -2.78 -16.65 2.34
CA SER A 41 -3.63 -16.31 1.18
C SER A 41 -4.47 -15.06 1.48
N ALA A 42 -5.00 -14.94 2.69
CA ALA A 42 -5.74 -13.76 3.15
C ALA A 42 -4.85 -12.52 3.18
N LYS A 43 -3.61 -12.66 3.68
CA LYS A 43 -2.61 -11.59 3.65
C LYS A 43 -2.26 -11.13 2.23
N THR A 44 -2.06 -12.10 1.32
CA THR A 44 -1.74 -11.80 -0.07
C THR A 44 -2.87 -11.02 -0.72
N LYS A 45 -4.12 -11.49 -0.58
CA LYS A 45 -5.31 -10.79 -1.10
C LYS A 45 -5.46 -9.39 -0.54
N ALA A 46 -5.30 -9.24 0.78
CA ALA A 46 -5.41 -7.94 1.44
C ALA A 46 -4.36 -6.94 0.93
N TRP A 47 -3.11 -7.39 0.72
CA TRP A 47 -2.07 -6.54 0.11
C TRP A 47 -2.34 -6.22 -1.36
N GLU A 48 -2.86 -7.17 -2.13
CA GLU A 48 -3.25 -6.94 -3.54
C GLU A 48 -4.30 -5.84 -3.64
N GLU A 49 -5.34 -5.88 -2.82
CA GLU A 49 -6.38 -4.84 -2.78
C GLU A 49 -5.80 -3.47 -2.42
N VAL A 50 -4.97 -3.39 -1.37
CA VAL A 50 -4.31 -2.14 -0.97
C VAL A 50 -3.47 -1.61 -2.13
N CYS A 51 -2.62 -2.45 -2.75
CA CYS A 51 -1.77 -2.02 -3.85
C CYS A 51 -2.58 -1.55 -5.08
N LEU A 52 -3.71 -2.19 -5.39
CA LEU A 52 -4.60 -1.76 -6.48
C LEU A 52 -5.22 -0.38 -6.24
N MET A 53 -5.42 0.03 -4.99
CA MET A 53 -5.98 1.34 -4.66
C MET A 53 -4.94 2.47 -4.72
N PHE A 54 -3.71 2.22 -4.27
CA PHE A 54 -2.66 3.25 -4.18
C PHE A 54 -1.78 3.35 -5.42
N VAL A 55 -1.71 2.30 -6.24
CA VAL A 55 -0.92 2.29 -7.45
C VAL A 55 -1.88 2.25 -8.65
N PRO A 56 -2.26 3.41 -9.22
CA PRO A 56 -2.88 3.42 -10.53
C PRO A 56 -1.93 2.70 -11.50
N ASP A 57 -2.45 1.72 -12.24
CA ASP A 57 -1.68 0.79 -13.09
C ASP A 57 -0.97 -0.40 -12.38
N PHE A 58 -1.25 -0.73 -11.11
CA PHE A 58 -0.74 -1.97 -10.49
C PHE A 58 -1.16 -3.24 -11.26
N GLU A 59 -2.37 -3.22 -11.82
CA GLU A 59 -2.91 -4.27 -12.68
C GLU A 59 -2.18 -4.36 -14.03
N LYS A 60 -1.56 -3.26 -14.49
CA LYS A 60 -0.71 -3.22 -15.70
C LYS A 60 0.76 -3.51 -15.42
N MET A 61 1.22 -3.43 -14.16
CA MET A 61 2.58 -3.83 -13.78
C MET A 61 2.71 -5.35 -13.83
N THR A 62 3.24 -5.84 -14.95
CA THR A 62 3.55 -7.26 -15.14
C THR A 62 4.49 -7.81 -14.05
N ILE A 63 4.28 -9.08 -13.68
CA ILE A 63 5.07 -9.89 -12.73
C ILE A 63 6.59 -9.80 -12.99
N LYS A 64 7.00 -9.40 -14.20
CA LYS A 64 8.37 -9.23 -14.65
C LYS A 64 9.14 -8.10 -13.96
N GLU A 65 8.49 -7.00 -13.56
CA GLU A 65 9.16 -5.90 -12.84
C GLU A 65 9.28 -6.17 -11.34
N LYS A 66 8.33 -6.90 -10.74
CA LYS A 66 8.33 -7.28 -9.32
C LYS A 66 9.53 -8.14 -8.89
N ASN A 67 10.26 -8.77 -9.83
CA ASN A 67 11.42 -9.64 -9.54
C ASN A 67 12.80 -8.95 -9.66
N THR A 68 12.89 -7.69 -10.10
CA THR A 68 14.21 -7.05 -10.36
C THR A 68 14.73 -6.22 -9.19
N ALA A 69 13.91 -5.88 -8.19
CA ALA A 69 14.33 -5.17 -6.97
C ALA A 69 15.01 -6.08 -5.92
N GLY A 70 15.27 -7.35 -6.26
CA GLY A 70 15.92 -8.35 -5.41
C GLY A 70 17.31 -8.74 -5.89
N LYS A 71 18.14 -7.79 -6.30
CA LYS A 71 19.56 -8.03 -6.59
C LYS A 71 20.45 -7.00 -5.92
#